data_AF-A0A1H2DYF4-F1
#
_entry.id   AF-A0A1H2DYF4-F1
#
_cell.length_a   1.000
_cell.length_b   1.000
_cell.length_c   1.000
_cell.angle_alpha   90.00
_cell.angle_beta   90.00
_cell.angle_gamma   90.00
#
_symmetry.space_group_name_H-M   'P 1'
#
loop_
_entity.id
_entity.type
_entity.pdbx_description
1 polymer ?
#
loop_
_entity_poly.entity_id
_entity_poly.type
_entity_poly.pdbx_seq_one_letter_code
_entity_poly.pdbx_strand_id
1 'polypeptide(L)'
;MNQENFNEKSYFKYVKKSFFFIFYLSVISINAQTNFKSFFDLSGPKKTWVLFHPFKAIKSLEISKEAKRIADSIKKTNLLDGDASGGQVDAFRHAYWMARLRQEIGEKAARSLGKSHEKENYLSYKKRKLEDGIVPDKKSSEMDLWNNNEGLKLISRGSKVSKKGLIYRVINAIHQGKMKIIKKDKKGRFLTFEGKLISEEYLIGIWDNDKCLVKSNSRN
;
A
#
# COMPACT_ATOMS: atom_id res chain seq x y z
N MET A 1 48.43 49.14 -34.88
CA MET A 1 47.69 48.56 -33.75
C MET A 1 46.28 48.31 -34.25
N ASN A 2 45.87 47.04 -34.38
CA ASN A 2 44.48 46.55 -34.36
C ASN A 2 44.55 45.03 -34.47
N GLN A 3 44.49 44.40 -33.28
CA GLN A 3 44.03 43.03 -33.10
C GLN A 3 42.53 42.96 -33.41
N GLU A 4 42.01 41.73 -33.45
CA GLU A 4 40.58 41.37 -33.52
C GLU A 4 40.02 41.06 -34.92
N ASN A 5 40.41 39.89 -35.42
CA ASN A 5 39.51 39.04 -36.19
C ASN A 5 39.47 37.66 -35.53
N PHE A 6 39.00 37.62 -34.29
CA PHE A 6 38.76 36.36 -33.57
C PHE A 6 37.51 35.70 -34.16
N ASN A 7 37.73 34.91 -35.21
CA ASN A 7 36.90 33.85 -35.79
C ASN A 7 35.48 33.66 -35.20
N GLU A 8 34.58 34.61 -35.47
CA GLU A 8 33.19 34.64 -34.97
C GLU A 8 32.42 33.35 -35.28
N LYS A 9 32.68 32.71 -36.43
CA LYS A 9 32.01 31.47 -36.85
C LYS A 9 32.29 30.29 -35.92
N SER A 10 33.48 30.24 -35.32
CA SER A 10 33.86 29.22 -34.34
C SER A 10 33.10 29.46 -33.03
N TYR A 11 33.10 30.70 -32.55
CA TYR A 11 32.43 31.10 -31.30
C TYR A 11 30.92 30.81 -31.34
N PHE A 12 30.23 31.18 -32.43
CA PHE A 12 28.80 30.91 -32.59
C PHE A 12 28.45 29.40 -32.64
N LYS A 13 29.35 28.55 -33.14
CA LYS A 13 29.16 27.09 -33.16
C LYS A 13 29.28 26.49 -31.76
N TYR A 14 30.22 26.95 -30.94
CA TYR A 14 30.36 26.52 -29.54
C TYR A 14 29.20 27.03 -28.66
N VAL A 15 28.79 28.29 -28.84
CA VAL A 15 27.64 28.87 -28.11
C VAL A 15 26.34 28.12 -28.43
N LYS A 16 26.08 27.77 -29.71
CA LYS A 16 24.91 26.94 -30.09
C LYS A 16 24.93 25.54 -29.48
N LYS A 17 26.11 24.91 -29.39
CA LYS A 17 26.25 23.54 -28.82
C LYS A 17 26.07 23.55 -27.30
N SER A 18 26.60 24.56 -26.61
CA SER A 18 26.36 24.78 -25.18
C SER A 18 24.91 25.11 -24.86
N PHE A 19 24.23 25.92 -25.70
CA PHE A 19 22.80 26.18 -25.53
C PHE A 19 21.95 24.92 -25.67
N PHE A 20 22.28 24.04 -26.62
CA PHE A 20 21.58 22.77 -26.81
C PHE A 20 21.78 21.83 -25.60
N PHE A 21 22.97 21.82 -25.00
CA PHE A 21 23.27 21.03 -23.80
C PHE A 21 22.57 21.59 -22.55
N ILE A 22 22.53 22.91 -22.39
CA ILE A 22 21.81 23.59 -21.29
C ILE A 22 20.29 23.40 -21.44
N PHE A 23 19.76 23.43 -22.66
CA PHE A 23 18.36 23.13 -22.94
C PHE A 23 18.03 21.65 -22.65
N TYR A 24 18.93 20.72 -22.94
CA TYR A 24 18.73 19.31 -22.63
C TYR A 24 18.73 19.04 -21.11
N LEU A 25 19.56 19.75 -20.34
CA LEU A 25 19.59 19.67 -18.88
C LEU A 25 18.37 20.33 -18.20
N SER A 26 17.80 21.39 -18.80
CA SER A 26 16.62 22.04 -18.24
C SER A 26 15.34 21.22 -18.45
N VAL A 27 15.21 20.49 -19.56
CA VAL A 27 14.04 19.63 -19.82
C VAL A 27 13.96 18.44 -18.84
N ILE A 28 15.09 17.93 -18.34
CA ILE A 28 15.12 16.84 -17.35
C ILE A 28 14.71 17.32 -15.94
N SER A 29 14.81 18.63 -15.67
CA SER A 29 14.63 19.19 -14.33
C SER A 29 13.16 19.49 -13.96
N ILE A 30 12.23 19.50 -14.93
CA ILE A 30 10.86 20.01 -14.71
C ILE A 30 9.88 18.91 -14.20
N ASN A 31 10.23 17.63 -14.29
CA ASN A 31 9.33 16.53 -13.91
C ASN A 31 9.64 15.83 -12.58
N ALA A 32 10.66 16.29 -11.83
CA ALA A 32 11.12 15.60 -10.62
C ALA A 32 10.53 16.14 -9.30
N GLN A 33 9.92 17.33 -9.29
CA GLN A 33 9.58 18.03 -8.05
C GLN A 33 8.38 17.43 -7.28
N THR A 34 7.42 16.81 -7.95
CA THR A 34 6.17 16.35 -7.31
C THR A 34 6.29 15.04 -6.51
N ASN A 35 7.21 14.15 -6.90
CA ASN A 35 7.38 12.85 -6.22
C ASN A 35 8.36 12.90 -5.03
N PHE A 36 9.29 13.87 -5.03
CA PHE A 36 10.39 13.93 -4.06
C PHE A 36 9.89 14.18 -2.63
N LYS A 37 8.90 15.06 -2.45
CA LYS A 37 8.27 15.32 -1.14
C LYS A 37 7.60 14.06 -0.58
N SER A 38 6.82 13.36 -1.40
CA SER A 38 6.13 12.12 -1.00
C SER A 38 7.08 11.00 -0.57
N PHE A 39 8.29 10.95 -1.13
CA PHE A 39 9.33 10.00 -0.72
C PHE A 39 9.89 10.34 0.67
N PHE A 40 10.12 11.62 0.97
CA PHE A 40 10.60 12.05 2.28
C PHE A 40 9.55 11.90 3.39
N ASP A 41 8.27 11.84 3.04
CA ASP A 41 7.18 11.55 3.98
C ASP A 41 7.10 10.06 4.36
N LEU A 42 7.77 9.17 3.62
CA LEU A 42 7.78 7.74 3.92
C LEU A 42 8.53 7.41 5.23
N SER A 43 8.07 6.36 5.90
CA SER A 43 8.79 5.77 7.03
C SER A 43 10.15 5.21 6.60
N GLY A 44 11.07 5.05 7.56
CA GLY A 44 12.37 4.41 7.33
C GLY A 44 12.26 3.06 6.59
N PRO A 45 11.43 2.11 7.05
CA PRO A 45 11.23 0.84 6.35
C PRO A 45 10.78 0.98 4.89
N LYS A 46 9.81 1.86 4.58
CA LYS A 46 9.36 2.09 3.20
C LYS A 46 10.44 2.79 2.37
N LYS A 47 11.16 3.79 2.91
CA LYS A 47 12.29 4.45 2.22
C LYS A 47 13.36 3.44 1.82
N THR A 48 13.82 2.62 2.76
CA THR A 48 14.79 1.57 2.50
C THR A 48 14.30 0.64 1.41
N TRP A 49 13.04 0.18 1.50
CA TRP A 49 12.48 -0.72 0.48
C TRP A 49 12.47 -0.08 -0.92
N VAL A 50 12.05 1.19 -1.03
CA VAL A 50 12.02 1.94 -2.30
C VAL A 50 13.42 2.10 -2.88
N LEU A 51 14.43 2.42 -2.07
CA LEU A 51 15.82 2.55 -2.52
C LEU A 51 16.37 1.24 -3.10
N PHE A 52 16.03 0.10 -2.51
CA PHE A 52 16.44 -1.21 -3.02
C PHE A 52 15.57 -1.73 -4.18
N HIS A 53 14.41 -1.12 -4.45
CA HIS A 53 13.44 -1.60 -5.43
C HIS A 53 12.76 -0.47 -6.24
N PRO A 54 13.51 0.47 -6.86
CA PRO A 54 12.94 1.70 -7.41
C PRO A 54 11.87 1.46 -8.49
N PHE A 55 12.12 0.57 -9.46
CA PHE A 55 11.15 0.25 -10.51
C PHE A 55 9.90 -0.46 -9.97
N LYS A 56 10.08 -1.35 -8.98
CA LYS A 56 8.95 -2.06 -8.35
C LYS A 56 8.16 -1.11 -7.46
N ALA A 57 8.78 -0.07 -6.89
CA ALA A 57 8.11 0.93 -6.07
C ALA A 57 7.09 1.73 -6.87
N ILE A 58 7.44 2.14 -8.09
CA ILE A 58 6.50 2.83 -8.99
C ILE A 58 5.27 1.95 -9.22
N LYS A 59 5.49 0.68 -9.59
CA LYS A 59 4.39 -0.26 -9.86
C LYS A 59 3.56 -0.55 -8.59
N SER A 60 4.23 -0.67 -7.45
CA SER A 60 3.56 -0.92 -6.16
C SER A 60 2.68 0.25 -5.75
N LEU A 61 3.10 1.50 -5.98
CA LEU A 61 2.31 2.69 -5.70
C LEU A 61 1.03 2.74 -6.55
N GLU A 62 1.15 2.43 -7.85
CA GLU A 62 -0.01 2.31 -8.75
C GLU A 62 -1.01 1.26 -8.23
N ILE A 63 -0.50 0.09 -7.84
CA ILE A 63 -1.30 -1.02 -7.31
C ILE A 63 -1.94 -0.67 -5.97
N SER A 64 -1.24 0.03 -5.07
CA SER A 64 -1.82 0.46 -3.78
C SER A 64 -2.99 1.42 -3.99
N LYS A 65 -2.87 2.38 -4.91
CA LYS A 65 -3.95 3.31 -5.27
C LYS A 65 -5.13 2.55 -5.90
N GLU A 66 -4.85 1.59 -6.78
CA GLU A 66 -5.86 0.72 -7.38
C GLU A 66 -6.63 -0.08 -6.32
N ALA A 67 -5.91 -0.77 -5.41
CA ALA A 67 -6.50 -1.60 -4.37
C ALA A 67 -7.41 -0.79 -3.44
N LYS A 68 -6.98 0.41 -3.03
CA LYS A 68 -7.79 1.35 -2.24
C LYS A 68 -9.07 1.73 -2.99
N ARG A 69 -8.96 2.19 -4.24
CA ARG A 69 -10.13 2.59 -5.06
C ARG A 69 -11.14 1.45 -5.26
N ILE A 70 -10.65 0.23 -5.48
CA ILE A 70 -11.53 -0.94 -5.67
C ILE A 70 -12.19 -1.32 -4.35
N ALA A 71 -11.47 -1.31 -3.23
CA ALA A 71 -12.04 -1.56 -1.91
C ALA A 71 -13.11 -0.52 -1.55
N ASP A 72 -12.85 0.77 -1.80
CA ASP A 72 -13.83 1.87 -1.60
C ASP A 72 -15.08 1.68 -2.47
N SER A 73 -14.93 1.10 -3.66
CA SER A 73 -16.06 0.77 -4.54
C SER A 73 -16.84 -0.42 -4.00
N ILE A 74 -16.17 -1.49 -3.55
CA ILE A 74 -16.81 -2.69 -2.99
C ILE A 74 -17.53 -2.37 -1.68
N LYS A 75 -16.98 -1.47 -0.86
CA LYS A 75 -17.61 -0.96 0.37
C LYS A 75 -19.04 -0.44 0.14
N LYS A 76 -19.30 0.12 -1.05
CA LYS A 76 -20.61 0.68 -1.43
C LYS A 76 -21.59 -0.38 -1.95
N THR A 77 -21.17 -1.64 -2.04
CA THR A 77 -21.98 -2.76 -2.53
C THR A 77 -22.39 -3.67 -1.37
N ASN A 78 -23.29 -4.61 -1.63
CA ASN A 78 -23.68 -5.67 -0.71
C ASN A 78 -22.88 -6.97 -0.88
N LEU A 79 -21.75 -6.93 -1.62
CA LEU A 79 -20.93 -8.13 -1.88
C LEU A 79 -20.19 -8.61 -0.62
N LEU A 80 -19.84 -7.67 0.27
CA LEU A 80 -19.13 -7.88 1.53
C LEU A 80 -19.82 -7.07 2.65
N ASP A 81 -19.32 -7.16 3.87
CA ASP A 81 -19.89 -6.56 5.08
C ASP A 81 -19.85 -5.01 5.16
N GLY A 82 -19.23 -4.32 4.21
CA GLY A 82 -19.10 -2.85 4.20
C GLY A 82 -18.08 -2.28 5.19
N ASP A 83 -17.42 -3.12 5.99
CA ASP A 83 -16.49 -2.69 7.04
C ASP A 83 -15.04 -2.63 6.52
N ALA A 84 -14.56 -1.40 6.36
CA ALA A 84 -13.25 -1.08 5.81
C ALA A 84 -12.11 -1.06 6.85
N SER A 85 -12.40 -1.36 8.13
CA SER A 85 -11.39 -1.40 9.18
C SER A 85 -11.58 -2.61 10.07
N GLY A 86 -10.92 -3.72 9.75
CA GLY A 86 -11.06 -4.99 10.44
C GLY A 86 -12.12 -5.93 9.87
N GLY A 87 -12.94 -5.49 8.91
CA GLY A 87 -14.00 -6.30 8.29
C GLY A 87 -13.59 -7.02 7.00
N GLN A 88 -14.58 -7.56 6.29
CA GLN A 88 -14.38 -8.25 5.02
C GLN A 88 -13.89 -7.33 3.91
N VAL A 89 -14.33 -6.07 3.86
CA VAL A 89 -13.81 -5.10 2.88
C VAL A 89 -12.34 -4.82 3.12
N ASP A 90 -11.93 -4.76 4.39
CA ASP A 90 -10.53 -4.59 4.76
C ASP A 90 -9.69 -5.82 4.39
N ALA A 91 -10.17 -7.01 4.73
CA ALA A 91 -9.57 -8.27 4.31
C ALA A 91 -9.43 -8.37 2.79
N PHE A 92 -10.45 -7.93 2.04
CA PHE A 92 -10.40 -7.83 0.58
C PHE A 92 -9.28 -6.90 0.13
N ARG A 93 -9.16 -5.69 0.70
CA ARG A 93 -8.16 -4.70 0.34
C ARG A 93 -6.75 -5.28 0.46
N HIS A 94 -6.44 -5.91 1.60
CA HIS A 94 -5.13 -6.54 1.85
C HIS A 94 -4.86 -7.73 0.91
N ALA A 95 -5.82 -8.65 0.78
CA ALA A 95 -5.64 -9.82 -0.08
C ALA A 95 -5.51 -9.45 -1.56
N TYR A 96 -6.35 -8.54 -2.06
CA TYR A 96 -6.31 -8.07 -3.44
C TYR A 96 -5.02 -7.29 -3.72
N TRP A 97 -4.61 -6.41 -2.81
CA TRP A 97 -3.34 -5.67 -2.90
C TRP A 97 -2.16 -6.62 -3.08
N MET A 98 -2.04 -7.62 -2.20
CA MET A 98 -0.92 -8.57 -2.25
C MET A 98 -0.98 -9.50 -3.47
N ALA A 99 -2.17 -9.88 -3.91
CA ALA A 99 -2.33 -10.64 -5.14
C ALA A 99 -1.86 -9.81 -6.36
N ARG A 100 -2.30 -8.55 -6.48
CA ARG A 100 -1.86 -7.65 -7.57
C ARG A 100 -0.36 -7.39 -7.53
N LEU A 101 0.22 -7.18 -6.35
CA LEU A 101 1.66 -7.07 -6.20
C LEU A 101 2.37 -8.35 -6.68
N ARG A 102 1.92 -9.54 -6.26
CA ARG A 102 2.54 -10.80 -6.71
C ARG A 102 2.46 -10.96 -8.23
N GLN A 103 1.31 -10.62 -8.82
CA GLN A 103 1.08 -10.71 -10.26
C GLN A 103 2.11 -9.87 -11.05
N GLU A 104 2.42 -8.66 -10.57
CA GLU A 104 3.23 -7.68 -11.31
C GLU A 104 4.72 -7.74 -10.93
N ILE A 105 5.05 -7.75 -9.63
CA ILE A 105 6.43 -7.63 -9.12
C ILE A 105 6.99 -8.93 -8.54
N GLY A 106 6.19 -9.99 -8.50
CA GLY A 106 6.57 -11.30 -7.99
C GLY A 106 6.45 -11.45 -6.47
N GLU A 107 6.42 -12.69 -6.01
CA GLU A 107 6.09 -13.03 -4.63
C GLU A 107 7.09 -12.47 -3.61
N LYS A 108 8.40 -12.62 -3.84
CA LYS A 108 9.43 -12.19 -2.89
C LYS A 108 9.35 -10.69 -2.61
N ALA A 109 9.17 -9.89 -3.66
CA ALA A 109 9.07 -8.43 -3.55
C ALA A 109 7.73 -7.98 -2.95
N ALA A 110 6.63 -8.61 -3.36
CA ALA A 110 5.32 -8.35 -2.76
C ALA A 110 5.32 -8.65 -1.26
N ARG A 111 5.82 -9.83 -0.86
CA ARG A 111 5.91 -10.26 0.54
C ARG A 111 6.81 -9.34 1.36
N SER A 112 7.96 -8.92 0.83
CA SER A 112 8.85 -7.99 1.56
C SER A 112 8.23 -6.62 1.71
N LEU A 113 7.50 -6.12 0.70
CA LEU A 113 6.77 -4.85 0.80
C LEU A 113 5.65 -4.91 1.84
N GLY A 114 4.85 -5.98 1.83
CA GLY A 114 3.81 -6.21 2.84
C GLY A 114 4.40 -6.19 4.26
N LYS A 115 5.47 -6.94 4.51
CA LYS A 115 6.18 -6.92 5.81
C LYS A 115 6.70 -5.53 6.19
N SER A 116 7.22 -4.76 5.23
CA SER A 116 7.66 -3.38 5.48
C SER A 116 6.52 -2.44 5.83
N HIS A 117 5.34 -2.64 5.24
CA HIS A 117 4.12 -1.89 5.56
C HIS A 117 3.67 -2.17 7.00
N GLU A 118 3.56 -3.44 7.39
CA GLU A 118 3.16 -3.80 8.77
C GLU A 118 4.18 -3.35 9.83
N LYS A 119 5.48 -3.38 9.49
CA LYS A 119 6.54 -2.87 10.39
C LYS A 119 6.41 -1.37 10.62
N GLU A 120 5.95 -0.62 9.63
CA GLU A 120 5.68 0.81 9.79
C GLU A 120 4.52 1.05 10.76
N ASN A 121 3.47 0.23 10.71
CA ASN A 121 2.30 0.37 11.57
C ASN A 121 2.72 0.23 13.05
N TYR A 122 3.59 -0.72 13.36
CA TYR A 122 4.20 -0.84 14.69
C TYR A 122 5.06 0.37 15.10
N LEU A 123 5.81 0.97 14.15
CA LEU A 123 6.59 2.19 14.43
C LEU A 123 5.70 3.41 14.61
N SER A 124 4.58 3.50 13.90
CA SER A 124 3.56 4.55 14.05
C SER A 124 2.89 4.46 15.41
N TYR A 125 2.51 3.26 15.85
CA TYR A 125 2.05 3.00 17.22
C TYR A 125 3.06 3.50 18.26
N LYS A 126 4.35 3.12 18.14
CA LYS A 126 5.40 3.58 19.07
C LYS A 126 5.55 5.10 19.11
N LYS A 127 5.25 5.78 18.01
CA LYS A 127 5.31 7.24 17.90
C LYS A 127 4.00 7.94 18.27
N ARG A 128 2.97 7.19 18.72
CA ARG A 128 1.60 7.66 18.94
C ARG A 128 1.01 8.41 17.73
N LYS A 129 1.42 8.02 16.52
CA LYS A 129 0.89 8.57 15.26
C LYS A 129 -0.24 7.66 14.75
N LEU A 130 -1.32 8.28 14.30
CA LEU A 130 -2.49 7.60 13.74
C LEU A 130 -2.19 7.07 12.33
N GLU A 131 -2.76 5.92 11.97
CA GLU A 131 -2.84 5.40 10.59
C GLU A 131 -4.31 5.41 10.16
N ASP A 132 -4.65 6.10 9.06
CA ASP A 132 -6.04 6.24 8.59
C ASP A 132 -7.04 6.67 9.69
N GLY A 133 -6.56 7.39 10.72
CA GLY A 133 -7.34 7.87 11.86
C GLY A 133 -7.46 6.91 13.05
N ILE A 134 -6.90 5.70 12.97
CA ILE A 134 -6.97 4.66 14.02
C ILE A 134 -5.55 4.35 14.50
N VAL A 135 -5.39 4.07 15.80
CA VAL A 135 -4.11 3.62 16.35
C VAL A 135 -3.89 2.16 15.94
N PRO A 136 -2.78 1.83 15.24
CA PRO A 136 -2.47 0.45 14.90
C PRO A 136 -2.30 -0.40 16.15
N ASP A 137 -2.83 -1.62 16.12
CA ASP A 137 -2.69 -2.60 17.18
C ASP A 137 -2.23 -3.95 16.63
N LYS A 138 -1.76 -4.81 17.53
CA LYS A 138 -1.20 -6.12 17.20
C LYS A 138 -2.21 -7.02 16.49
N LYS A 139 -3.48 -7.01 16.90
CA LYS A 139 -4.53 -7.86 16.31
C LYS A 139 -4.85 -7.44 14.88
N SER A 140 -4.90 -6.14 14.63
CA SER A 140 -5.05 -5.58 13.28
C SER A 140 -3.84 -5.95 12.41
N SER A 141 -2.60 -5.80 12.91
CA SER A 141 -1.41 -6.25 12.16
C SER A 141 -1.36 -7.77 11.91
N GLU A 142 -1.80 -8.59 12.87
CA GLU A 142 -1.92 -10.04 12.70
C GLU A 142 -2.93 -10.42 11.60
N MET A 143 -4.08 -9.73 11.58
CA MET A 143 -5.09 -9.87 10.53
C MET A 143 -4.52 -9.50 9.15
N ASP A 144 -3.85 -8.36 9.05
CA ASP A 144 -3.30 -7.85 7.79
C ASP A 144 -2.20 -8.78 7.27
N LEU A 145 -1.29 -9.24 8.13
CA LEU A 145 -0.28 -10.24 7.77
C LEU A 145 -0.91 -11.55 7.25
N TRP A 146 -1.97 -12.03 7.90
CA TRP A 146 -2.68 -13.23 7.46
C TRP A 146 -3.30 -13.02 6.08
N ASN A 147 -4.09 -11.96 5.91
CA ASN A 147 -4.79 -11.65 4.68
C ASN A 147 -3.83 -11.35 3.53
N ASN A 148 -2.71 -10.70 3.82
CA ASN A 148 -1.61 -10.49 2.90
C ASN A 148 -1.05 -11.83 2.38
N ASN A 149 -0.82 -12.79 3.28
CA ASN A 149 -0.30 -14.11 2.93
C ASN A 149 -1.30 -14.93 2.11
N GLU A 150 -2.59 -14.89 2.45
CA GLU A 150 -3.64 -15.54 1.66
C GLU A 150 -3.77 -14.91 0.27
N GLY A 151 -3.73 -13.57 0.18
CA GLY A 151 -3.73 -12.84 -1.09
C GLY A 151 -2.60 -13.28 -2.03
N LEU A 152 -1.39 -13.45 -1.49
CA LEU A 152 -0.26 -13.98 -2.26
C LEU A 152 -0.61 -15.34 -2.88
N LYS A 153 -1.27 -16.25 -2.17
CA LYS A 153 -1.56 -17.61 -2.65
C LYS A 153 -2.52 -17.65 -3.86
N LEU A 154 -3.34 -16.62 -4.07
CA LEU A 154 -4.44 -16.64 -5.06
C LEU A 154 -4.00 -16.46 -6.52
N ILE A 155 -2.73 -16.12 -6.76
CA ILE A 155 -2.23 -15.77 -8.10
C ILE A 155 -0.73 -16.06 -8.23
N SER A 156 -0.23 -16.19 -9.45
CA SER A 156 1.21 -16.28 -9.75
C SER A 156 1.69 -15.03 -10.50
N ARG A 157 3.00 -14.80 -10.50
CA ARG A 157 3.61 -13.71 -11.27
C ARG A 157 3.35 -13.91 -12.77
N GLY A 158 3.00 -12.84 -13.47
CA GLY A 158 2.75 -12.88 -14.93
C GLY A 158 1.46 -13.61 -15.32
N SER A 159 0.61 -13.97 -14.35
CA SER A 159 -0.68 -14.58 -14.65
C SER A 159 -1.53 -13.67 -15.54
N LYS A 160 -2.18 -14.25 -16.55
CA LYS A 160 -3.09 -13.54 -17.49
C LYS A 160 -4.49 -13.28 -16.93
N VAL A 161 -4.75 -13.67 -15.68
CA VAL A 161 -6.04 -13.41 -15.01
C VAL A 161 -6.30 -11.91 -14.95
N SER A 162 -7.46 -11.49 -15.42
CA SER A 162 -7.87 -10.09 -15.40
C SER A 162 -8.05 -9.58 -13.97
N LYS A 163 -7.98 -8.26 -13.78
CA LYS A 163 -8.27 -7.61 -12.48
C LYS A 163 -9.65 -8.03 -11.95
N LYS A 164 -10.67 -8.04 -12.81
CA LYS A 164 -12.03 -8.49 -12.48
C LYS A 164 -12.06 -9.95 -12.02
N GLY A 165 -11.35 -10.84 -12.74
CA GLY A 165 -11.24 -12.24 -12.34
C GLY A 165 -10.55 -12.41 -10.98
N LEU A 166 -9.53 -11.60 -10.70
CA LEU A 166 -8.84 -11.61 -9.41
C LEU A 166 -9.73 -11.09 -8.27
N ILE A 167 -10.53 -10.04 -8.51
CA ILE A 167 -11.53 -9.55 -7.55
C ILE A 167 -12.46 -10.69 -7.13
N TYR A 168 -13.03 -11.43 -8.10
CA TYR A 168 -13.90 -12.57 -7.78
C TYR A 168 -13.19 -13.67 -6.99
N ARG A 169 -11.93 -13.99 -7.32
CA ARG A 169 -11.15 -14.98 -6.55
C ARG A 169 -10.98 -14.58 -5.09
N VAL A 170 -10.71 -13.30 -4.83
CA VAL A 170 -10.54 -12.78 -3.47
C VAL A 170 -11.87 -12.81 -2.72
N ILE A 171 -12.96 -12.33 -3.33
CA ILE A 171 -14.31 -12.35 -2.73
C ILE A 171 -14.72 -13.79 -2.36
N ASN A 172 -14.54 -14.74 -3.28
CA ASN A 172 -14.86 -16.14 -3.01
C ASN A 172 -14.01 -16.71 -1.85
N ALA A 173 -12.73 -16.34 -1.76
CA ALA A 173 -11.89 -16.77 -0.64
C ALA A 173 -12.37 -16.19 0.71
N ILE A 174 -12.86 -14.96 0.72
CA ILE A 174 -13.46 -14.32 1.89
C ILE A 174 -14.73 -15.04 2.33
N HIS A 175 -15.66 -15.32 1.40
CA HIS A 175 -16.89 -16.05 1.69
C HIS A 175 -16.62 -17.49 2.16
N GLN A 176 -15.53 -18.10 1.71
CA GLN A 176 -15.06 -19.42 2.18
C GLN A 176 -14.38 -19.38 3.56
N GLY A 177 -14.22 -18.21 4.18
CA GLY A 177 -13.59 -18.08 5.51
C GLY A 177 -12.08 -18.25 5.52
N LYS A 178 -11.41 -18.09 4.36
CA LYS A 178 -9.94 -18.20 4.26
C LYS A 178 -9.23 -17.00 4.88
N MET A 179 -9.88 -15.84 4.86
CA MET A 179 -9.36 -14.61 5.43
C MET A 179 -9.68 -14.49 6.92
N LYS A 180 -9.02 -13.55 7.59
CA LYS A 180 -9.31 -13.14 8.97
C LYS A 180 -9.97 -11.77 8.98
N ILE A 181 -10.86 -11.61 9.95
CA ILE A 181 -11.51 -10.34 10.29
C ILE A 181 -11.51 -10.18 11.81
N ILE A 182 -11.68 -8.95 12.29
CA ILE A 182 -11.86 -8.64 13.70
C ILE A 182 -13.35 -8.76 14.04
N LYS A 183 -13.65 -9.55 15.07
CA LYS A 183 -15.02 -9.78 15.54
C LYS A 183 -15.63 -8.47 16.05
N LYS A 184 -16.82 -8.15 15.55
CA LYS A 184 -17.58 -6.96 15.92
C LYS A 184 -19.05 -7.30 16.07
N ASP A 185 -19.79 -6.45 16.78
CA ASP A 185 -21.25 -6.51 16.78
C ASP A 185 -21.84 -5.83 15.54
N LYS A 186 -23.18 -5.89 15.41
CA LYS A 186 -23.92 -5.24 14.31
C LYS A 186 -23.78 -3.72 14.24
N LYS A 187 -23.29 -3.08 15.31
CA LYS A 187 -23.01 -1.64 15.37
C LYS A 187 -21.54 -1.32 15.05
N GLY A 188 -20.73 -2.33 14.73
CA GLY A 188 -19.31 -2.17 14.42
C GLY A 188 -18.39 -2.09 15.65
N ARG A 189 -18.89 -2.39 16.86
CA ARG A 189 -18.12 -2.32 18.11
C ARG A 189 -17.34 -3.62 18.32
N PHE A 190 -16.09 -3.50 18.78
CA PHE A 190 -15.19 -4.63 18.94
C PHE A 190 -15.62 -5.60 20.04
N LEU A 191 -15.45 -6.90 19.80
CA LEU A 191 -15.82 -7.96 20.72
C LEU A 191 -14.62 -8.85 21.07
N THR A 192 -14.62 -9.42 22.29
CA THR A 192 -13.72 -10.51 22.70
C THR A 192 -14.14 -11.84 22.06
N PHE A 193 -13.35 -12.90 22.27
CA PHE A 193 -13.70 -14.25 21.83
C PHE A 193 -15.05 -14.72 22.40
N GLU A 194 -15.32 -14.40 23.66
CA GLU A 194 -16.55 -14.72 24.39
C GLU A 194 -17.74 -13.85 23.95
N GLY A 195 -17.51 -12.85 23.08
CA GLY A 195 -18.56 -11.94 22.62
C GLY A 195 -18.84 -10.79 23.59
N LYS A 196 -17.94 -10.50 24.53
CA LYS A 196 -18.04 -9.34 25.41
C LYS A 196 -17.61 -8.08 24.66
N LEU A 197 -18.25 -6.96 24.97
CA LEU A 197 -17.95 -5.67 24.34
C LEU A 197 -16.65 -5.10 24.91
N ILE A 198 -15.77 -4.64 24.03
CA ILE A 198 -14.51 -3.98 24.42
C ILE A 198 -14.74 -2.47 24.38
N SER A 199 -14.46 -1.77 25.48
CA SER A 199 -14.60 -0.31 25.52
C SER A 199 -13.60 0.38 24.60
N GLU A 200 -14.01 1.47 23.96
CA GLU A 200 -13.14 2.23 23.06
C GLU A 200 -11.98 2.87 23.82
N GLU A 201 -12.22 3.32 25.05
CA GLU A 201 -11.22 3.91 25.94
C GLU A 201 -10.10 2.93 26.26
N TYR A 202 -10.42 1.63 26.41
CA TYR A 202 -9.42 0.59 26.62
C TYR A 202 -8.54 0.39 25.38
N LEU A 203 -9.07 0.54 24.18
CA LEU A 203 -8.30 0.32 22.95
C LEU A 203 -7.28 1.44 22.67
N ILE A 204 -7.45 2.62 23.26
CA ILE A 204 -6.58 3.77 23.02
C ILE A 204 -5.19 3.52 23.60
N GLY A 205 -4.19 3.39 22.73
CA GLY A 205 -2.78 3.28 23.12
C GLY A 205 -2.37 1.90 23.63
N ILE A 206 -3.21 0.88 23.48
CA ILE A 206 -2.88 -0.52 23.81
C ILE A 206 -2.50 -1.30 22.54
N TRP A 207 -1.23 -1.70 22.45
CA TRP A 207 -0.72 -2.53 21.35
C TRP A 207 -1.33 -3.93 21.34
N ASP A 208 -1.28 -4.63 22.47
CA ASP A 208 -1.79 -5.99 22.61
C ASP A 208 -3.09 -5.93 23.40
N ASN A 209 -4.21 -6.04 22.69
CA ASN A 209 -5.55 -5.87 23.22
C ASN A 209 -6.40 -7.13 23.00
N ASP A 210 -7.59 -7.13 23.58
CA ASP A 210 -8.50 -8.27 23.57
C ASP A 210 -9.32 -8.42 22.28
N LYS A 211 -8.98 -7.70 21.20
CA LYS A 211 -9.66 -7.86 19.91
C LYS A 211 -9.54 -9.31 19.43
N CYS A 212 -10.67 -9.84 18.96
CA CYS A 212 -10.79 -11.23 18.55
C CYS A 212 -10.66 -11.38 17.04
N LEU A 213 -9.73 -12.23 16.58
CA LEU A 213 -9.60 -12.60 15.17
C LEU A 213 -10.42 -13.85 14.85
N VAL A 214 -11.37 -13.71 13.94
CA VAL A 214 -12.25 -14.80 13.50
C VAL A 214 -12.11 -15.04 11.99
N LYS A 215 -12.68 -16.15 11.49
CA LYS A 215 -12.71 -16.41 10.04
C LYS A 215 -13.62 -15.39 9.37
N SER A 216 -13.29 -15.01 8.14
CA SER A 216 -14.04 -14.00 7.39
C SER A 216 -15.48 -14.37 7.03
N ASN A 217 -15.87 -15.64 7.18
CA ASN A 217 -17.25 -16.11 7.00
C ASN A 217 -18.00 -16.29 8.33
N SER A 218 -17.38 -15.91 9.46
CA SER A 218 -18.07 -15.87 10.75
C SER A 218 -19.14 -14.78 10.67
N ARG A 219 -20.36 -15.10 11.10
CA ARG A 219 -21.44 -14.10 11.15
C ARG A 219 -21.13 -13.13 12.29
N ASN A 220 -21.13 -11.83 11.98
CA ASN A 220 -21.22 -10.75 12.98
C ASN A 220 -22.67 -10.59 13.46
#